data_AF-W1NRL1-F1
#
_entry.id   AF-W1NRL1-F1
#
_cell.length_a   1.000
_cell.length_b   1.000
_cell.length_c   1.000
_cell.angle_alpha   90.00
_cell.angle_beta   90.00
_cell.angle_gamma   90.00
#
_symmetry.space_group_name_H-M   'P 1'
#
loop_
_entity.id
_entity.type
_entity.pdbx_description
1 polymer ?
#
loop_
_entity_poly.entity_id
_entity_poly.type
_entity_poly.pdbx_seq_one_letter_code
_entity_poly.pdbx_strand_id
1 'polypeptide(L)'
;MLEECHPQTVERALYQIHEGFGIINELLDGPYFASLLKHEYGNYVITTAMKNYEDEVLLRLVRVIEDEEDSLEGDPNTTNIRKELKQFRKNERANQISKCRKHAL
;
A
#
# COMPACT_ATOMS: atom_id res chain seq x y z
N MET A 1 11.44 24.70 3.04
CA MET A 1 10.45 24.60 4.13
C MET A 1 9.27 23.82 3.58
N LEU A 2 9.21 22.52 3.87
CA LEU A 2 8.03 21.71 3.59
C LEU A 2 7.12 21.87 4.82
N GLU A 3 5.93 22.45 4.62
CA GLU A 3 4.90 22.51 5.66
C GLU A 3 4.60 21.09 6.16
N GLU A 4 4.55 20.92 7.48
CA GLU A 4 4.19 19.67 8.15
C GLU A 4 2.74 19.34 7.81
N CYS A 5 2.51 18.63 6.70
CA CYS A 5 1.21 18.10 6.37
C CYS A 5 0.88 17.00 7.40
N HIS A 6 -0.06 17.29 8.31
CA HIS A 6 -0.45 16.37 9.36
C HIS A 6 -0.94 15.05 8.74
N PRO A 7 -0.50 13.87 9.24
CA PRO A 7 -0.87 12.57 8.68
C PRO A 7 -2.39 12.35 8.61
N GLN A 8 -3.12 12.92 9.56
CA GLN A 8 -4.58 12.90 9.62
C GLN A 8 -5.25 13.62 8.44
N THR A 9 -4.59 14.64 7.87
CA THR A 9 -5.07 15.35 6.68
C THR A 9 -4.93 14.46 5.45
N VAL A 10 -3.78 13.77 5.32
CA VAL A 10 -3.54 12.81 4.23
C VAL A 10 -4.47 11.60 4.36
N GLU A 11 -4.65 11.05 5.56
CA GLU A 11 -5.61 9.96 5.80
C GLU A 11 -7.04 10.36 5.43
N ARG A 12 -7.50 11.56 5.81
CA ARG A 12 -8.84 12.05 5.44
C ARG A 12 -8.99 12.27 3.94
N ALA A 13 -7.92 12.68 3.25
CA ALA A 13 -7.92 12.79 1.80
C ALA A 13 -7.94 11.41 1.11
N LEU A 14 -7.26 10.40 1.68
CA LEU A 14 -7.34 9.02 1.19
C LEU A 14 -8.74 8.41 1.32
N TYR A 15 -9.52 8.81 2.32
CA TYR A 15 -10.93 8.40 2.45
C TYR A 15 -11.84 9.06 1.39
N GLN A 16 -11.42 10.17 0.76
CA GLN A 16 -12.14 10.79 -0.34
C GLN A 16 -11.67 10.17 -1.65
N ILE A 17 -12.45 9.21 -2.17
CA ILE A 17 -12.13 8.31 -3.29
C ILE A 17 -11.52 9.04 -4.51
N HIS A 18 -11.93 10.27 -4.80
CA HIS A 18 -11.41 11.04 -5.93
C HIS A 18 -10.05 11.71 -5.68
N GLU A 19 -9.74 12.12 -4.45
CA GLU A 19 -8.46 12.79 -4.12
C GLU A 19 -7.39 11.79 -3.72
N GLY A 20 -7.77 10.69 -3.08
CA GLY A 20 -6.83 9.67 -2.64
C GLY A 20 -6.05 9.00 -3.79
N PHE A 21 -6.67 8.86 -4.97
CA PHE A 21 -6.03 8.29 -6.16
C PHE A 21 -4.85 9.14 -6.66
N GLY A 22 -5.02 10.47 -6.69
CA GLY A 22 -3.96 11.39 -7.12
C GLY A 22 -2.78 11.36 -6.16
N ILE A 23 -3.08 11.40 -4.86
CA ILE A 23 -2.07 11.37 -3.79
C ILE A 23 -1.24 10.08 -3.85
N ILE A 24 -1.85 8.91 -4.04
CA ILE A 24 -1.09 7.65 -4.08
C ILE A 24 -0.19 7.58 -5.32
N ASN A 25 -0.66 8.03 -6.48
CA ASN A 25 0.20 8.05 -7.67
C ASN A 25 1.39 9.01 -7.50
N GLU A 26 1.16 10.21 -6.97
CA GLU A 26 2.25 11.15 -6.68
C GLU A 26 3.25 10.61 -5.66
N LEU A 27 2.77 9.88 -4.63
CA LEU A 27 3.63 9.24 -3.65
C LEU A 27 4.46 8.11 -4.25
N LEU A 28 3.87 7.29 -5.13
CA LEU A 28 4.56 6.19 -5.82
C LEU A 28 5.64 6.67 -6.77
N ASP A 29 5.39 7.79 -7.45
CA ASP A 29 6.33 8.42 -8.38
C ASP A 29 7.37 9.32 -7.68
N GLY A 30 7.22 9.50 -6.35
CA GLY A 30 8.07 10.35 -5.55
C GLY A 30 9.38 9.69 -5.11
N PRO A 31 10.51 10.42 -5.06
CA PRO A 31 11.81 9.87 -4.66
C PRO A 31 11.88 9.46 -3.17
N TYR A 32 10.85 9.79 -2.39
CA TYR A 32 10.78 9.55 -0.95
C TYR A 32 9.91 8.37 -0.56
N PHE A 33 9.41 7.59 -1.52
CA PHE A 33 8.50 6.47 -1.25
C PHE A 33 9.09 5.47 -0.26
N ALA A 34 10.34 5.03 -0.48
CA ALA A 34 11.02 4.09 0.41
C ALA A 34 11.18 4.66 1.84
N SER A 35 11.44 5.96 1.97
CA SER A 35 11.49 6.64 3.26
C SER A 35 10.11 6.68 3.94
N LEU A 36 9.04 6.84 3.17
CA LEU A 36 7.67 6.88 3.67
C LEU A 36 7.23 5.54 4.27
N LEU A 37 7.68 4.42 3.71
CA LEU A 37 7.39 3.07 4.23
C LEU A 37 7.88 2.87 5.67
N LYS A 38 8.98 3.53 6.04
CA LYS A 38 9.61 3.44 7.37
C LYS A 38 9.27 4.63 8.27
N HIS A 39 8.64 5.66 7.71
CA HIS A 39 8.29 6.87 8.44
C HIS A 39 7.23 6.57 9.51
N GLU A 40 7.38 7.13 10.71
CA GLU A 40 6.52 6.87 11.88
C GLU A 40 5.04 7.11 11.60
N TYR A 41 4.72 8.02 10.68
CA TYR A 41 3.35 8.30 10.24
C TYR A 41 3.07 7.91 8.78
N GLY A 42 4.11 7.87 7.94
CA GLY A 42 3.94 7.61 6.50
C GLY A 42 3.50 6.17 6.23
N ASN A 43 3.93 5.23 7.09
CA ASN A 43 3.54 3.83 6.99
C ASN A 43 2.02 3.64 7.13
N TYR A 44 1.32 4.52 7.88
CA TYR A 44 -0.13 4.44 8.05
C TYR A 44 -0.88 4.85 6.79
N VAL A 45 -0.38 5.86 6.07
CA VAL A 45 -0.92 6.30 4.78
C VAL A 45 -0.87 5.14 3.78
N ILE A 46 0.29 4.46 3.68
CA ILE A 46 0.48 3.32 2.78
C ILE A 46 -0.39 2.12 3.19
N THR A 47 -0.42 1.78 4.48
CA THR A 47 -1.26 0.70 4.99
C THR A 47 -2.75 0.96 4.75
N THR A 48 -3.19 2.22 4.90
CA THR A 48 -4.57 2.63 4.63
C THR A 48 -4.90 2.52 3.15
N ALA A 49 -3.99 2.93 2.27
CA ALA A 49 -4.17 2.75 0.84
C ALA A 49 -4.32 1.26 0.47
N MET A 50 -3.46 0.39 1.01
CA MET A 50 -3.56 -1.06 0.77
C MET A 50 -4.90 -1.68 1.17
N LYS A 51 -5.63 -1.06 2.11
CA LYS A 51 -6.93 -1.56 2.60
C LYS A 51 -8.14 -1.01 1.84
N ASN A 52 -8.01 0.17 1.25
CA ASN A 52 -9.15 0.90 0.68
C ASN A 52 -9.19 0.86 -0.85
N TYR A 53 -8.06 0.57 -1.51
CA TYR A 53 -8.03 0.35 -2.95
C TYR A 53 -8.14 -1.15 -3.25
N GLU A 54 -8.86 -1.52 -4.30
CA GLU A 54 -9.03 -2.92 -4.73
C GLU A 54 -8.72 -3.13 -6.23
N ASP A 55 -8.14 -2.12 -6.89
CA ASP A 55 -7.98 -2.03 -8.34
C ASP A 55 -6.51 -1.99 -8.79
N GLU A 56 -6.26 -1.49 -10.01
CA GLU A 56 -4.92 -1.36 -10.59
C GLU A 56 -3.96 -0.52 -9.72
N VAL A 57 -4.49 0.40 -8.91
CA VAL A 57 -3.67 1.22 -8.00
C VAL A 57 -3.12 0.36 -6.87
N LEU A 58 -3.95 -0.52 -6.29
CA LEU A 58 -3.49 -1.45 -5.26
C LEU A 58 -2.40 -2.35 -5.83
N LEU A 59 -2.59 -2.87 -7.06
CA LEU A 59 -1.59 -3.72 -7.72
C LEU A 59 -0.27 -2.97 -7.95
N ARG A 60 -0.34 -1.73 -8.43
CA ARG A 60 0.84 -0.88 -8.63
C ARG A 60 1.54 -0.61 -7.30
N LEU A 61 0.78 -0.22 -6.28
CA LEU A 61 1.28 0.04 -4.94
C LEU A 61 2.00 -1.17 -4.36
N VAL A 62 1.37 -2.34 -4.41
CA VAL A 62 1.97 -3.60 -3.92
C VAL A 62 3.29 -3.87 -4.62
N ARG A 63 3.36 -3.78 -5.96
CA ARG A 63 4.59 -4.03 -6.71
C ARG A 63 5.75 -3.13 -6.27
N VAL A 64 5.51 -1.84 -6.11
CA VAL A 64 6.55 -0.90 -5.68
C VAL A 64 7.00 -1.20 -4.24
N ILE A 65 6.09 -1.63 -3.36
CA ILE A 65 6.48 -2.06 -2.00
C ILE A 65 7.28 -3.38 -2.05
N GLU A 66 6.94 -4.31 -2.95
CA GLU A 66 7.66 -5.57 -3.13
C GLU A 66 9.11 -5.34 -3.59
N ASP A 67 9.35 -4.35 -4.47
CA ASP A 67 10.71 -3.96 -4.87
C ASP A 67 11.56 -3.46 -3.68
N GLU A 68 10.92 -3.00 -2.61
CA GLU A 68 11.56 -2.49 -1.39
C GLU A 68 11.55 -3.51 -0.23
N GLU A 69 10.96 -4.71 -0.39
CA GLU A 69 10.61 -5.64 0.71
C GLU A 69 11.81 -6.01 1.60
N ASP A 70 12.97 -6.27 0.99
CA ASP A 70 14.21 -6.59 1.70
C ASP A 70 14.64 -5.45 2.63
N SER A 71 14.41 -4.20 2.21
CA SER A 71 14.75 -3.02 3.00
C SER A 71 13.81 -2.83 4.20
N LEU A 72 12.61 -3.42 4.16
CA LEU A 72 11.61 -3.29 5.23
C LEU A 72 11.84 -4.27 6.37
N GLU A 73 12.67 -5.29 6.18
CA GLU A 73 12.90 -6.30 7.21
C GLU A 73 13.63 -5.71 8.42
N GLY A 74 13.26 -6.16 9.62
CA GLY A 74 13.83 -5.66 10.88
C GLY A 74 13.33 -4.29 11.34
N ASP A 75 12.69 -3.50 10.47
CA ASP A 75 12.14 -2.19 10.85
C ASP A 75 10.78 -2.34 11.58
N PRO A 76 10.61 -1.75 12.79
CA PRO A 76 9.37 -1.84 13.54
C PRO A 76 8.20 -1.11 12.87
N ASN A 77 8.45 0.00 12.16
CA ASN A 77 7.42 0.83 11.54
C ASN A 77 6.81 0.18 10.29
N THR A 78 7.50 -0.80 9.70
CA THR A 78 7.02 -1.52 8.50
C THR A 78 6.18 -2.75 8.83
N THR A 79 5.98 -3.04 10.13
CA THR A 79 5.29 -4.27 10.58
C THR A 79 3.89 -4.41 9.98
N ASN A 80 3.14 -3.32 9.90
CA ASN A 80 1.78 -3.34 9.35
C ASN A 80 1.78 -3.52 7.83
N ILE A 81 2.65 -2.81 7.11
CA ILE A 81 2.83 -2.96 5.67
C ILE A 81 3.17 -4.43 5.33
N ARG A 82 4.13 -5.03 6.04
CA ARG A 82 4.50 -6.44 5.84
C ARG A 82 3.34 -7.42 6.14
N LYS A 83 2.46 -7.10 7.09
CA LYS A 83 1.25 -7.90 7.35
C LYS A 83 0.25 -7.79 6.21
N GLU A 84 -0.02 -6.58 5.72
CA GLU A 84 -0.95 -6.36 4.61
C GLU A 84 -0.44 -6.99 3.31
N LEU A 85 0.87 -6.91 3.00
CA LEU A 85 1.47 -7.62 1.86
C LEU A 85 1.23 -9.13 1.93
N LYS A 86 1.44 -9.74 3.10
CA LYS A 86 1.18 -11.18 3.31
C LYS A 86 -0.30 -11.51 3.13
N GLN A 87 -1.20 -10.65 3.59
CA GLN A 87 -2.63 -10.85 3.43
C GLN A 87 -3.05 -10.73 1.96
N PHE A 88 -2.54 -9.73 1.25
CA PHE A 88 -2.76 -9.53 -0.17
C PHE A 88 -2.37 -10.78 -0.99
N ARG A 89 -1.15 -11.30 -0.78
CA ARG A 89 -0.66 -12.53 -1.45
C ARG A 89 -1.53 -13.76 -1.16
N LYS A 90 -2.05 -13.89 0.06
CA LYS A 90 -3.00 -14.97 0.41
C LYS A 90 -4.32 -14.83 -0.34
N ASN A 91 -4.86 -13.63 -0.42
CA ASN A 91 -6.11 -13.34 -1.11
C ASN A 91 -5.97 -13.58 -2.62
N GLU A 92 -4.88 -13.12 -3.24
CA GLU A 92 -4.57 -13.38 -4.65
C GLU A 92 -4.47 -14.88 -4.96
N ARG A 93 -3.76 -15.63 -4.11
CA ARG A 93 -3.65 -17.08 -4.26
C ARG A 93 -5.01 -17.77 -4.14
N ALA A 94 -5.83 -17.38 -3.18
CA ALA A 94 -7.19 -17.91 -3.01
C ALA A 94 -8.07 -17.61 -4.24
N ASN A 95 -7.98 -16.39 -4.78
CA ASN A 95 -8.67 -15.98 -5.99
C ASN A 95 -8.25 -16.83 -7.20
N GLN A 96 -6.95 -17.08 -7.39
CA GLN A 96 -6.46 -17.93 -8.47
C GLN A 96 -6.96 -19.38 -8.33
N ILE A 97 -6.87 -19.98 -7.14
CA ILE A 97 -7.36 -21.35 -6.87
C ILE A 97 -8.86 -21.47 -7.17
N SER A 98 -9.67 -20.48 -6.78
CA SER A 98 -11.11 -20.49 -7.05
C SER A 98 -11.43 -20.40 -8.56
N LYS A 99 -10.67 -19.63 -9.33
CA LYS A 99 -10.82 -19.51 -10.79
C LYS A 99 -10.47 -20.83 -11.50
N CYS A 100 -9.40 -21.52 -11.08
CA CYS A 100 -9.03 -22.81 -11.64
C CYS A 100 -10.09 -23.90 -11.38
N ARG A 101 -10.73 -23.90 -10.21
CA ARG A 101 -11.79 -24.87 -9.88
C ARG A 101 -13.07 -24.68 -10.71
N LYS A 102 -13.38 -23.45 -11.14
CA LYS A 102 -14.59 -23.14 -11.94
C LYS A 102 -14.47 -23.57 -13.41
N HIS A 103 -13.26 -23.81 -13.92
CA HIS A 103 -13.03 -24.27 -15.29
C HIS A 103 -12.79 -25.79 -15.39
N ALA A 104 -12.87 -26.50 -14.26
CA ALA A 104 -12.60 -27.94 -14.16
C ALA A 104 -13.86 -28.80 -13.94
N LEU A 105 -15.05 -28.23 -14.16
CA LEU A 105 -16.37 -28.88 -14.16
C LEU A 105 -17.06 -28.61 -15.50
#